data_AF-A0A1G2ASD3-F1
#
_entry.id   AF-A0A1G2ASD3-F1
#
_cell.length_a   1.000
_cell.length_b   1.000
_cell.length_c   1.000
_cell.angle_alpha   90.00
_cell.angle_beta   90.00
_cell.angle_gamma   90.00
#
_symmetry.space_group_name_H-M   'P 1'
#
loop_
_entity.id
_entity.type
_entity.pdbx_description
1 polymer ?
#
loop_
_entity_poly.entity_id
_entity_poly.type
_entity_poly.pdbx_seq_one_letter_code
_entity_poly.pdbx_strand_id
1 'polypeptide(L)'
;MSKNVSYITAEFFEKEKEKITRWSKSVIKDSDLCKILGNGKVGGYATDDLHLTLFYGFDEYRINIVDIQKWISTTTLKKIEIEKVGAFALPVQEYKIIYLAIRDKNGKIKKLHKELKNFPHFPKYRRSKFIPHITIAFVNKEFNEDAVIYNGPKILNVRKIVYHTKGKLS
;
A
#
# COMPACT_ATOMS: atom_id res chain seq x y z
N MET A 1 -19.00 -4.93 -0.76
CA MET A 1 -17.58 -5.39 -0.74
C MET A 1 -17.55 -6.82 -0.26
N SER A 2 -16.83 -7.72 -0.93
CA SER A 2 -16.72 -9.14 -0.53
C SER A 2 -16.02 -9.26 0.81
N LYS A 3 -16.71 -9.82 1.82
CA LYS A 3 -16.25 -9.95 3.22
C LYS A 3 -15.12 -10.99 3.43
N ASN A 4 -14.58 -11.58 2.36
CA ASN A 4 -13.65 -12.72 2.42
C ASN A 4 -12.40 -12.47 1.56
N VAL A 5 -11.91 -11.23 1.56
CA VAL A 5 -10.72 -10.84 0.78
C VAL A 5 -9.57 -10.55 1.72
N SER A 6 -8.53 -11.34 1.60
CA SER A 6 -7.27 -11.14 2.31
C SER A 6 -6.18 -10.59 1.40
N TYR A 7 -5.09 -10.14 2.02
CA TYR A 7 -3.99 -9.45 1.35
C TYR A 7 -2.67 -9.61 2.13
N ILE A 8 -1.55 -9.35 1.46
CA ILE A 8 -0.22 -9.37 2.06
C ILE A 8 0.43 -8.01 1.90
N THR A 9 1.02 -7.51 2.98
CA THR A 9 1.78 -6.27 3.00
C THR A 9 3.21 -6.49 3.49
N ALA A 10 4.11 -5.60 3.08
CA ALA A 10 5.39 -5.38 3.75
C ALA A 10 5.25 -4.16 4.66
N GLU A 11 5.45 -4.35 5.96
CA GLU A 11 5.39 -3.31 6.98
C GLU A 11 6.77 -2.77 7.31
N PHE A 12 6.84 -1.49 7.65
CA PHE A 12 8.10 -0.80 7.96
C PHE A 12 8.34 -0.68 9.46
N PHE A 13 9.60 -0.41 9.83
CA PHE A 13 9.90 -0.02 11.21
C PHE A 13 9.25 1.31 11.57
N GLU A 14 8.86 1.50 12.83
CA GLU A 14 8.20 2.73 13.31
C GLU A 14 9.01 4.00 12.99
N LYS A 15 10.34 3.95 13.13
CA LYS A 15 11.24 5.06 12.74
C LYS A 15 11.08 5.50 11.28
N GLU A 16 10.72 4.58 10.39
CA GLU A 16 10.50 4.91 8.97
C GLU A 16 9.11 5.53 8.80
N LYS A 17 8.10 5.02 9.51
CA LYS A 17 6.75 5.62 9.53
C LYS A 17 6.81 7.05 10.04
N GLU A 18 7.47 7.30 11.16
CA GLU A 18 7.64 8.64 11.73
C GLU A 18 8.28 9.63 10.76
N LYS A 19 9.33 9.22 10.03
CA LYS A 19 9.99 10.07 9.03
C LYS A 19 9.05 10.42 7.88
N ILE A 20 8.31 9.43 7.38
CA ILE A 20 7.34 9.63 6.30
C ILE A 20 6.17 10.48 6.76
N THR A 21 5.61 10.23 7.95
CA THR A 21 4.55 11.04 8.56
C THR A 21 4.98 12.50 8.75
N ARG A 22 6.20 12.72 9.24
CA ARG A 22 6.74 14.08 9.42
C ARG A 22 6.86 14.80 8.08
N TRP A 23 7.43 14.13 7.08
CA TRP A 23 7.53 14.69 5.74
C TRP A 23 6.14 14.99 5.16
N SER A 24 5.20 14.05 5.21
CA SER A 24 3.86 14.23 4.62
C SER A 24 3.13 15.42 5.24
N LYS A 25 3.21 15.57 6.57
CA LYS A 25 2.62 16.71 7.29
C LYS A 25 3.29 18.05 7.00
N SER A 26 4.53 18.06 6.52
CA SER A 26 5.23 19.30 6.14
C SER A 26 4.87 19.80 4.74
N VAL A 27 4.34 18.93 3.87
CA VAL A 27 4.07 19.26 2.45
C VAL A 27 2.60 19.20 2.08
N ILE A 28 1.75 18.56 2.90
CA ILE A 28 0.29 18.51 2.72
C ILE A 28 -0.33 19.19 3.93
N LYS A 29 -1.22 20.16 3.69
CA LYS A 29 -1.93 20.83 4.79
C LYS A 29 -3.20 20.04 5.13
N ASP A 30 -3.65 20.14 6.38
CA ASP A 30 -4.89 19.49 6.81
C ASP A 30 -6.13 19.94 6.04
N SER A 31 -6.13 21.18 5.51
CA SER A 31 -7.18 21.70 4.63
C SER A 31 -7.27 21.00 3.27
N ASP A 32 -6.17 20.40 2.83
CA ASP A 32 -6.08 19.73 1.54
C ASP A 32 -6.53 18.27 1.61
N LEU A 33 -6.71 17.75 2.83
CA LEU A 33 -7.07 16.36 3.07
C LEU A 33 -8.55 16.10 2.80
N CYS A 34 -8.81 15.05 2.01
CA CYS A 34 -10.13 14.48 1.90
C CYS A 34 -10.38 13.56 3.10
N LYS A 35 -11.13 14.03 4.10
CA LYS A 35 -11.35 13.29 5.36
C LYS A 35 -12.41 12.20 5.24
N ILE A 36 -13.30 12.29 4.27
CA ILE A 36 -14.37 11.32 4.02
C ILE A 36 -14.30 10.89 2.55
N LEU A 37 -14.00 9.62 2.32
CA LEU A 37 -13.98 9.04 0.99
C LEU A 37 -15.41 8.70 0.55
N GLY A 38 -15.72 8.74 -0.74
CA GLY A 38 -17.08 8.51 -1.29
C GLY A 38 -17.72 7.13 -0.99
N ASN A 39 -17.04 6.24 -0.27
CA ASN A 39 -17.55 4.98 0.25
C ASN A 39 -17.76 5.00 1.78
N GLY A 40 -17.77 6.17 2.41
CA GLY A 40 -17.94 6.36 3.85
C GLY A 40 -16.70 6.05 4.70
N LYS A 41 -15.55 5.76 4.07
CA LYS A 41 -14.30 5.50 4.82
C LYS A 41 -13.60 6.79 5.21
N VAL A 42 -12.91 6.75 6.34
CA VAL A 42 -12.01 7.81 6.77
C VAL A 42 -10.83 7.91 5.79
N GLY A 43 -10.61 9.12 5.26
CA GLY A 43 -9.47 9.46 4.43
C GLY A 43 -8.37 10.13 5.24
N GLY A 44 -7.80 11.22 4.73
CA GLY A 44 -6.71 11.95 5.39
C GLY A 44 -5.34 11.29 5.18
N TYR A 45 -4.46 11.39 6.17
CA TYR A 45 -3.17 10.71 6.12
C TYR A 45 -3.34 9.19 6.22
N ALA A 46 -2.59 8.45 5.39
CA ALA A 46 -2.50 7.00 5.43
C ALA A 46 -1.21 6.52 6.13
N THR A 47 -0.42 7.44 6.67
CA THR A 47 0.91 7.15 7.21
C THR A 47 0.92 6.40 8.54
N ASP A 48 -0.21 6.37 9.26
CA ASP A 48 -0.37 5.58 10.49
C ASP A 48 -0.37 4.06 10.18
N ASP A 49 -0.90 3.68 9.02
CA ASP A 49 -0.83 2.33 8.45
C ASP A 49 0.10 2.29 7.23
N LEU A 50 1.32 2.83 7.40
CA LEU A 50 2.30 2.83 6.31
C LEU A 50 2.75 1.41 5.95
N HIS A 51 2.36 0.95 4.77
CA HIS A 51 2.74 -0.36 4.25
C HIS A 51 2.85 -0.36 2.72
N LEU A 52 3.58 -1.35 2.18
CA LEU A 52 3.54 -1.70 0.76
C LEU A 52 2.65 -2.93 0.58
N THR A 53 1.56 -2.82 -0.16
CA THR A 53 0.76 -3.99 -0.55
C THR A 53 1.53 -4.83 -1.58
N LEU A 54 1.85 -6.08 -1.25
CA LEU A 54 2.48 -7.03 -2.18
C LEU A 54 1.42 -7.75 -3.02
N PHE A 55 0.28 -8.07 -2.42
CA PHE A 55 -0.86 -8.64 -3.14
C PHE A 55 -2.16 -8.35 -2.39
N TYR A 56 -3.24 -8.09 -3.13
CA TYR A 56 -4.59 -7.93 -2.59
C TYR A 56 -5.56 -8.76 -3.44
N GLY A 57 -6.45 -9.52 -2.79
CA GLY A 57 -7.48 -10.25 -3.53
C GLY A 57 -7.53 -11.76 -3.31
N PHE A 58 -6.83 -12.27 -2.31
CA PHE A 58 -6.88 -13.69 -1.95
C PHE A 58 -8.32 -14.12 -1.60
N ASP A 59 -8.65 -15.36 -1.94
CA ASP A 59 -9.93 -15.99 -1.59
C ASP A 59 -9.74 -16.75 -0.27
N GLU A 60 -10.22 -16.13 0.82
CA GLU A 60 -9.98 -16.61 2.17
C GLU A 60 -10.54 -18.03 2.43
N TYR A 61 -11.57 -18.46 1.70
CA TYR A 61 -12.12 -19.81 1.86
C TYR A 61 -11.25 -20.90 1.23
N ARG A 62 -10.42 -20.53 0.26
CA ARG A 62 -9.63 -21.48 -0.53
C ARG A 62 -8.16 -21.45 -0.15
N ILE A 63 -7.72 -20.39 0.50
CA ILE A 63 -6.32 -20.22 0.87
C ILE A 63 -5.95 -21.16 2.02
N ASN A 64 -4.80 -21.82 1.89
CA ASN A 64 -4.19 -22.55 2.99
C ASN A 64 -3.27 -21.59 3.75
N ILE A 65 -3.62 -21.28 5.00
CA ILE A 65 -2.84 -20.36 5.83
C ILE A 65 -1.41 -20.87 6.09
N VAL A 66 -1.21 -22.20 6.16
CA VAL A 66 0.11 -22.80 6.39
C VAL A 66 1.05 -22.51 5.22
N ASP A 67 0.55 -22.62 3.99
CA ASP A 67 1.35 -22.34 2.79
C ASP A 67 1.72 -20.85 2.69
N ILE A 68 0.80 -19.96 3.09
CA ILE A 68 1.08 -18.53 3.18
C ILE A 68 2.15 -18.24 4.24
N GLN A 69 2.06 -18.84 5.43
CA GLN A 69 3.07 -18.65 6.46
C GLN A 69 4.44 -19.19 6.03
N LYS A 70 4.48 -20.32 5.30
CA LYS A 70 5.71 -20.86 4.70
C LYS A 70 6.30 -19.91 3.65
N TRP A 71 5.46 -19.30 2.82
CA TRP A 71 5.92 -18.30 1.86
C TRP A 71 6.47 -17.06 2.58
N ILE A 72 5.79 -16.57 3.63
CA ILE A 72 6.25 -15.43 4.42
C ILE A 72 7.60 -15.72 5.09
N SER A 73 7.78 -16.89 5.69
CA SER A 73 9.02 -17.24 6.42
C SER A 73 10.24 -17.39 5.52
N THR A 74 10.03 -17.74 4.24
CA THR A 74 11.11 -17.89 3.25
C THR A 74 11.34 -16.62 2.42
N THR A 75 10.39 -15.69 2.43
CA THR A 75 10.48 -14.45 1.66
C THR A 75 11.41 -13.43 2.32
N THR A 76 12.44 -13.01 1.60
CA THR A 76 13.36 -11.97 2.07
C THR A 76 13.11 -10.64 1.35
N LEU A 77 12.49 -9.68 2.03
CA LEU A 77 12.40 -8.28 1.60
C LEU A 77 12.82 -7.39 2.76
N LYS A 78 14.08 -6.91 2.75
CA LYS A 78 14.66 -6.14 3.87
C LYS A 78 14.55 -4.63 3.70
N LYS A 79 14.61 -4.16 2.46
CA LYS A 79 14.64 -2.74 2.11
C LYS A 79 13.85 -2.52 0.83
N ILE A 80 13.25 -1.34 0.73
CA ILE A 80 12.66 -0.83 -0.50
C ILE A 80 13.22 0.56 -0.78
N GLU A 81 13.30 0.90 -2.06
CA GLU A 81 13.80 2.19 -2.52
C GLU A 81 12.65 3.00 -3.10
N ILE A 82 12.54 4.26 -2.71
CA ILE A 82 11.53 5.18 -3.21
C ILE A 82 12.09 5.83 -4.48
N GLU A 83 11.30 5.76 -5.55
CA GLU A 83 11.65 6.36 -6.84
C GLU A 83 11.24 7.82 -6.89
N LYS A 84 9.97 8.09 -6.59
CA LYS A 84 9.36 9.42 -6.67
C LYS A 84 8.05 9.48 -5.87
N VAL A 85 7.58 10.69 -5.61
CA VAL A 85 6.17 10.93 -5.25
C VAL A 85 5.35 10.96 -6.53
N GLY A 86 4.10 10.50 -6.44
CA GLY A 86 3.11 10.69 -7.49
C GLY A 86 1.72 10.90 -6.91
N ALA A 87 0.80 11.24 -7.80
CA ALA A 87 -0.62 11.29 -7.52
C ALA A 87 -1.39 10.51 -8.59
N PHE A 88 -2.51 9.91 -8.20
CA PHE A 88 -3.51 9.44 -9.17
C PHE A 88 -4.91 9.70 -8.66
N ALA A 89 -5.83 9.98 -9.58
CA ALA A 89 -7.26 9.99 -9.34
C ALA A 89 -7.90 8.78 -10.02
N LEU A 90 -8.88 8.16 -9.37
CA LEU A 90 -9.73 7.18 -10.04
C LEU A 90 -10.97 7.89 -10.60
N PRO A 91 -11.50 7.52 -11.78
CA PRO A 91 -12.52 8.30 -12.50
C PRO A 91 -13.81 8.63 -11.73
N VAL A 92 -14.11 7.91 -10.64
CA VAL A 92 -15.35 8.05 -9.84
C VAL A 92 -15.04 8.58 -8.42
N GLN A 93 -13.79 8.94 -8.14
CA GLN A 93 -13.37 9.40 -6.82
C GLN A 93 -13.23 10.91 -6.82
N GLU A 94 -13.90 11.57 -5.86
CA GLU A 94 -13.76 13.01 -5.60
C GLU A 94 -12.49 13.35 -4.79
N TYR A 95 -11.45 12.53 -4.93
CA TYR A 95 -10.18 12.69 -4.25
C TYR A 95 -9.03 12.14 -5.10
N LYS A 96 -7.82 12.64 -4.83
CA LYS A 96 -6.56 12.11 -5.35
C LYS A 96 -5.84 11.33 -4.26
N ILE A 97 -5.06 10.34 -4.67
CA ILE A 97 -4.19 9.58 -3.78
C ILE A 97 -2.76 10.04 -4.00
N ILE A 98 -2.14 10.59 -2.96
CA ILE A 98 -0.70 10.85 -2.93
C ILE A 98 0.01 9.57 -2.49
N TYR A 99 1.04 9.18 -3.24
CA TYR A 99 1.77 7.94 -3.00
C TYR A 99 3.27 8.08 -3.26
N LEU A 100 4.04 7.17 -2.66
CA LEU A 100 5.46 6.94 -2.99
C LEU A 100 5.56 5.79 -3.97
N ALA A 101 6.06 6.06 -5.18
CA ALA A 101 6.39 5.04 -6.17
C ALA A 101 7.65 4.30 -5.71
N ILE A 102 7.65 2.97 -5.81
CA ILE A 102 8.77 2.14 -5.39
C ILE A 102 9.63 1.74 -6.58
N ARG A 103 10.94 2.03 -6.50
CA ARG A 103 11.93 1.56 -7.44
C ARG A 103 12.14 0.06 -7.25
N ASP A 104 11.62 -0.73 -8.19
CA ASP A 104 11.75 -2.18 -8.16
C ASP A 104 13.01 -2.65 -8.91
N LYS A 105 14.19 -2.37 -8.33
CA LYS A 105 15.48 -2.79 -8.90
C LYS A 105 15.50 -4.32 -9.07
N ASN A 106 15.86 -4.78 -10.27
CA ASN A 106 15.87 -6.19 -10.66
C ASN A 106 14.51 -6.91 -10.61
N GLY A 107 13.39 -6.17 -10.51
CA GLY A 107 12.05 -6.75 -10.56
C GLY A 107 11.69 -7.63 -9.36
N LYS A 108 12.37 -7.48 -8.22
CA LYS A 108 12.20 -8.33 -7.04
C LYS A 108 10.78 -8.27 -6.48
N ILE A 109 10.20 -7.08 -6.34
CA ILE A 109 8.85 -6.89 -5.79
C ILE A 109 7.81 -7.44 -6.78
N LYS A 110 7.99 -7.19 -8.08
CA LYS A 110 7.17 -7.80 -9.13
C LYS A 110 7.25 -9.33 -9.13
N LYS A 111 8.42 -9.92 -8.83
CA LYS A 111 8.57 -11.37 -8.69
C LYS A 111 7.76 -11.90 -7.50
N LEU A 112 7.87 -11.27 -6.32
CA LEU A 112 7.05 -11.63 -5.16
C LEU A 112 5.55 -11.54 -5.47
N HIS A 113 5.10 -10.46 -6.12
CA HIS A 113 3.71 -10.32 -6.55
C HIS A 113 3.26 -11.45 -7.49
N LYS A 114 4.12 -11.88 -8.42
CA LYS A 114 3.83 -13.01 -9.33
C LYS A 114 3.76 -14.34 -8.59
N GLU A 115 4.65 -14.59 -7.63
CA GLU A 115 4.60 -15.79 -6.78
C GLU A 115 3.28 -15.84 -6.00
N LEU A 116 2.86 -14.69 -5.45
CA LEU A 116 1.60 -14.58 -4.72
C LEU A 116 0.36 -14.85 -5.59
N LYS A 117 0.42 -14.62 -6.91
CA LYS A 117 -0.67 -15.01 -7.84
C LYS A 117 -0.88 -16.51 -7.93
N ASN A 118 0.04 -17.35 -7.46
CA ASN A 118 -0.14 -18.81 -7.48
C ASN A 118 -1.06 -19.30 -6.36
N PHE A 119 -1.33 -18.49 -5.34
CA PHE A 119 -2.31 -18.83 -4.30
C PHE A 119 -3.74 -18.55 -4.79
N PRO A 120 -4.75 -19.21 -4.20
CA PRO A 120 -6.16 -18.95 -4.51
C PRO A 120 -6.53 -17.46 -4.31
N HIS A 121 -7.03 -16.84 -5.37
CA HIS A 121 -7.44 -15.44 -5.38
C HIS A 121 -8.60 -15.21 -6.35
N PHE A 122 -9.40 -14.16 -6.13
CA PHE A 122 -10.54 -13.89 -7.01
C PHE A 122 -10.07 -13.45 -8.42
N PRO A 123 -10.69 -13.97 -9.50
CA PRO A 123 -10.28 -13.67 -10.88
C PRO A 123 -10.20 -12.17 -11.23
N LYS A 124 -11.05 -11.34 -10.61
CA LYS A 124 -11.05 -9.88 -10.80
C LYS A 124 -9.72 -9.21 -10.44
N TYR A 125 -8.93 -9.79 -9.54
CA TYR A 125 -7.62 -9.26 -9.14
C TYR A 125 -6.45 -9.81 -9.99
N ARG A 126 -6.71 -10.73 -10.93
CA ARG A 126 -5.68 -11.33 -11.79
C ARG A 126 -5.19 -10.35 -12.88
N ARG A 127 -6.10 -9.52 -13.40
CA ARG A 127 -5.92 -8.68 -14.58
C ARG A 127 -5.38 -7.27 -14.29
N SER A 128 -5.35 -6.85 -13.03
CA SER A 128 -4.81 -5.53 -12.69
C SER A 128 -3.30 -5.48 -12.88
N LYS A 129 -2.82 -4.41 -13.53
CA LYS A 129 -1.39 -4.10 -13.61
C LYS A 129 -0.89 -3.77 -12.21
N PHE A 130 0.08 -4.53 -11.71
CA PHE A 130 0.70 -4.26 -10.42
C PHE A 130 1.69 -3.10 -10.54
N ILE A 131 1.46 -2.07 -9.72
CA ILE A 131 2.32 -0.89 -9.59
C ILE A 131 2.65 -0.79 -8.10
N PRO A 132 3.90 -1.08 -7.67
CA PRO A 132 4.27 -1.03 -6.27
C PRO A 132 4.31 0.43 -5.79
N HIS A 133 3.51 0.72 -4.78
CA HIS A 133 3.42 2.05 -4.19
C HIS A 133 3.07 1.97 -2.71
N ILE A 134 3.34 3.04 -1.98
CA ILE A 134 2.89 3.26 -0.61
C ILE A 134 1.99 4.48 -0.59
N THR A 135 0.77 4.32 -0.11
CA THR A 135 -0.17 5.43 0.04
C THR A 135 0.25 6.34 1.19
N ILE A 136 0.22 7.65 0.96
CA ILE A 136 0.61 8.68 1.93
C ILE A 136 -0.59 9.45 2.43
N ALA A 137 -1.45 9.91 1.52
CA ALA A 137 -2.62 10.70 1.88
C ALA A 137 -3.70 10.63 0.81
N PHE A 138 -4.93 10.85 1.25
CA PHE A 138 -6.09 11.13 0.41
C PHE A 138 -6.34 12.65 0.46
N VAL A 139 -6.22 13.31 -0.69
CA VAL A 139 -6.34 14.76 -0.81
C VAL A 139 -7.52 15.14 -1.71
N ASN A 140 -8.03 16.35 -1.56
CA ASN A 140 -9.12 16.86 -2.38
C ASN A 140 -8.77 16.79 -3.88
N LYS A 141 -9.79 16.63 -4.73
CA LYS A 141 -9.62 16.49 -6.19
C LYS A 141 -8.85 17.66 -6.81
N GLU A 142 -9.06 18.87 -6.33
CA GLU A 142 -8.42 20.10 -6.81
C GLU A 142 -7.00 20.32 -6.24
N PHE A 143 -6.48 19.39 -5.45
CA PHE A 143 -5.15 19.53 -4.86
C PHE A 143 -4.06 19.64 -5.94
N ASN A 144 -3.19 20.63 -5.78
CA ASN A 144 -2.03 20.85 -6.63
C ASN A 144 -0.88 19.91 -6.24
N GLU A 145 -0.73 18.83 -6.99
CA GLU A 145 0.31 17.82 -6.78
C GLU A 145 1.73 18.30 -7.10
N ASP A 146 1.90 19.32 -7.95
CA ASP A 146 3.21 19.88 -8.29
C ASP A 146 3.87 20.61 -7.10
N ALA A 147 3.08 21.00 -6.11
CA ALA A 147 3.59 21.60 -4.87
C ALA A 147 4.25 20.57 -3.94
N VAL A 148 4.07 19.26 -4.18
CA VAL A 148 4.58 18.21 -3.30
C VAL A 148 6.02 17.85 -3.66
N ILE A 149 6.97 18.50 -3.01
CA ILE A 149 8.41 18.21 -3.18
C ILE A 149 8.85 17.11 -2.21
N TYR A 150 9.42 16.04 -2.76
CA TYR A 150 9.94 14.93 -1.95
C TYR A 150 11.39 15.17 -1.50
N ASN A 151 11.59 15.35 -0.21
CA ASN A 151 12.92 15.38 0.43
C ASN A 151 13.06 14.36 1.58
N GLY A 152 12.17 13.35 1.60
CA GLY A 152 12.15 12.30 2.61
C GLY A 152 13.20 11.20 2.42
N PRO A 153 13.14 10.13 3.24
CA PRO A 153 14.07 9.01 3.17
C PRO A 153 13.97 8.24 1.85
N LYS A 154 15.07 8.10 1.11
CA LYS A 154 15.10 7.35 -0.15
C LYS A 154 14.95 5.83 0.01
N ILE A 155 15.23 5.31 1.20
CA ILE A 155 15.22 3.87 1.51
C ILE A 155 14.39 3.66 2.77
N LEU A 156 13.43 2.73 2.71
CA LEU A 156 12.68 2.28 3.88
C LEU A 156 13.09 0.85 4.25
N ASN A 157 13.33 0.63 5.54
CA ASN A 157 13.63 -0.69 6.07
C ASN A 157 12.32 -1.44 6.37
N VAL A 158 12.18 -2.63 5.81
CA VAL A 158 11.03 -3.52 6.04
C VAL A 158 11.26 -4.27 7.33
N ARG A 159 10.27 -4.19 8.23
CA ARG A 159 10.26 -4.88 9.52
C ARG A 159 9.80 -6.33 9.36
N LYS A 160 8.69 -6.54 8.66
CA LYS A 160 8.07 -7.85 8.46
C LYS A 160 7.12 -7.84 7.26
N ILE A 161 6.79 -9.02 6.78
CA ILE A 161 5.70 -9.25 5.84
C ILE A 161 4.53 -9.83 6.64
N VAL A 162 3.32 -9.33 6.39
CA VAL A 162 2.12 -9.69 7.15
C VAL A 162 1.00 -10.07 6.21
N TYR A 163 0.31 -11.17 6.54
CA TYR A 163 -0.94 -11.57 5.92
C TYR A 163 -2.11 -11.01 6.75
N HIS A 164 -3.06 -10.38 6.06
CA HIS A 164 -4.21 -9.72 6.65
C HIS A 164 -5.50 -10.33 6.14
N THR A 165 -6.40 -10.73 7.03
CA THR A 165 -7.76 -11.16 6.68
C THR A 165 -8.76 -10.03 6.92
N LYS A 166 -9.86 -10.00 6.17
CA LYS A 166 -10.98 -9.09 6.40
C LYS A 166 -12.17 -9.83 7.02
N GLY A 167 -11.89 -10.58 8.08
CA GLY A 167 -12.83 -11.38 8.88
C GLY A 167 -12.00 -12.41 9.65
N LYS A 168 -12.20 -12.70 10.94
CA LYS A 168 -13.36 -12.59 11.82
C LYS A 168 -13.26 -11.37 12.75
N LEU A 169 -14.30 -10.53 12.77
CA LEU A 169 -14.73 -9.96 14.05
C LEU A 169 -15.36 -11.14 14.80
N SER A 170 -14.67 -11.62 15.84
CA SER A 170 -15.26 -12.48 16.86
C SER A 170 -16.29 -11.68 17.65
#